data_AF-A0A1U7JA13-F1
#
_entry.id   AF-A0A1U7JA13-F1
#
_cell.length_a   1.000
_cell.length_b   1.000
_cell.length_c   1.000
_cell.angle_alpha   90.00
_cell.angle_beta   90.00
_cell.angle_gamma   90.00
#
_symmetry.space_group_name_H-M   'P 1'
#
loop_
_entity.id
_entity.type
_entity.pdbx_description
1 polymer ?
#
loop_
_entity_poly.entity_id
_entity_poly.type
_entity_poly.pdbx_seq_one_letter_code
_entity_poly.pdbx_strand_id
1 'polypeptide(L)'
;MRAVAMVSSAVRSLTPWLQADPALLPGSTAATLGNTVCRMVPLAIERPTLGREPAIAAAMKQLVAQSMRLRSPLGGWPADLPQTPDSLAPYLSEETGELLDHLTASAASVPSVTSTLVPVPQLVPHLLWLLASSGYEVMRLIEGVQARIFNPQNQGGICIVRLVPVLTLTLEETGYALDLVTQTDPAPVLYLAEDIEIRLLENDLDSQPLPCGDLLTQVARQVGYTQPGLGALLAGGCEVEALRPFQLWQNGSLHLRLHLAEMETQAPSQSYSSHSEAMPDALYLPPGGEQRAGTTASGFTLDDFASTLVDGPDDATAGVLGDWLTFTNERWIQTFLSAYAEQVVAQHLPQMLLGQAGDTPSERLRQREDLCNRVTYAATDLVQGASGLFKHTFVHEPVLVADLWPRLRWHLAQSSERVMQLMGGVSAQVLPPGLSWQQGSLYLRPLMQLTTSNRSWIVDLGRGRLLPTTPQALPAEAAVDVADDPWGPPLTVADLTTLVDGDLSLHTPAIAALRQGTSIHLHRLDAEVGCQAGQLTLDWCFTLQTTL
;
A
#
# COMPACT_ATOMS: atom_id res chain seq x y z
N MET A 1 31.80 26.59 -6.11
CA MET A 1 32.27 26.02 -7.39
C MET A 1 32.26 24.50 -7.50
N ARG A 2 32.01 23.73 -6.42
CA ARG A 2 31.80 22.25 -6.48
C ARG A 2 30.35 21.80 -6.73
N ALA A 3 29.36 22.71 -6.69
CA ALA A 3 27.95 22.40 -6.93
C ALA A 3 27.55 22.30 -8.42
N VAL A 4 28.38 22.79 -9.34
CA VAL A 4 28.10 22.76 -10.79
C VAL A 4 28.54 21.44 -11.45
N ALA A 5 29.36 20.64 -10.76
CA ALA A 5 29.86 19.36 -11.28
C ALA A 5 28.91 18.17 -11.06
N MET A 6 28.00 18.22 -10.07
CA MET A 6 27.01 17.13 -9.84
C MET A 6 25.85 17.15 -10.84
N VAL A 7 25.47 18.32 -11.35
CA VAL A 7 24.40 18.45 -12.37
C VAL A 7 24.83 17.86 -13.72
N SER A 8 26.14 17.79 -14.00
CA SER A 8 26.66 17.22 -15.25
C SER A 8 26.72 15.68 -15.24
N SER A 9 26.67 15.04 -14.06
CA SER A 9 26.70 13.57 -13.93
C SER A 9 25.33 12.94 -14.16
N ALA A 10 24.25 13.58 -13.67
CA ALA A 10 22.87 13.14 -13.90
C ALA A 10 22.44 13.30 -15.38
N VAL A 11 23.08 14.20 -16.13
CA VAL A 11 22.83 14.38 -17.57
C VAL A 11 23.60 13.35 -18.42
N ARG A 12 24.66 12.72 -17.89
CA ARG A 12 25.46 11.71 -18.61
C ARG A 12 24.96 10.26 -18.45
N SER A 13 24.11 9.97 -17.47
CA SER A 13 23.43 8.67 -17.38
C SER A 13 22.22 8.53 -18.33
N LEU A 14 21.78 9.63 -18.96
CA LEU A 14 20.69 9.63 -19.96
C LEU A 14 21.17 9.36 -21.39
N THR A 15 22.48 9.15 -21.59
CA THR A 15 23.10 9.07 -22.93
C THR A 15 22.83 7.79 -23.75
N PRO A 16 22.37 6.62 -23.23
CA PRO A 16 22.04 5.50 -24.11
C PRO A 16 20.65 5.60 -24.78
N TRP A 17 19.78 6.53 -24.37
CA TRP A 17 18.39 6.60 -24.85
C TRP A 17 18.14 7.64 -25.95
N LEU A 18 19.19 8.28 -26.45
CA LEU A 18 19.09 9.24 -27.56
C LEU A 18 19.18 8.51 -28.91
N GLN A 19 18.09 7.85 -29.32
CA GLN A 19 17.79 7.75 -30.74
C GLN A 19 17.09 9.03 -31.17
N ALA A 20 17.82 9.83 -31.97
CA ALA A 20 17.30 11.02 -32.59
C ALA A 20 16.41 10.63 -33.78
N ASP A 21 15.11 10.84 -33.65
CA ASP A 21 14.26 11.16 -34.80
C ASP A 21 13.09 12.08 -34.35
N PRO A 22 13.20 13.42 -34.49
CA PRO A 22 12.15 14.33 -34.08
C PRO A 22 11.18 14.54 -35.24
N ALA A 23 10.35 13.55 -35.52
CA ALA A 23 9.13 13.76 -36.27
C ALA A 23 8.01 14.14 -35.29
N LEU A 24 7.65 15.44 -35.31
CA LEU A 24 6.50 16.04 -34.63
C LEU A 24 5.20 15.25 -34.92
N LEU A 25 4.92 14.24 -34.09
CA LEU A 25 3.57 13.73 -33.86
C LEU A 25 3.05 14.39 -32.57
N PRO A 26 1.72 14.49 -32.37
CA PRO A 26 1.15 14.82 -31.06
C PRO A 26 1.57 13.71 -30.09
N GLY A 27 2.72 13.90 -29.46
CA GLY A 27 3.42 12.88 -28.69
C GLY A 27 2.58 12.49 -27.49
N SER A 28 2.54 11.18 -27.21
CA SER A 28 1.94 10.63 -25.99
C SER A 28 2.33 11.48 -24.78
N THR A 29 1.33 11.95 -24.04
CA THR A 29 1.53 12.83 -22.88
C THR A 29 2.35 12.12 -21.79
N ALA A 30 2.17 10.80 -21.66
CA ALA A 30 2.89 9.93 -20.75
C ALA A 30 4.40 9.86 -21.06
N ALA A 31 4.81 9.68 -22.32
CA ALA A 31 6.24 9.65 -22.66
C ALA A 31 6.93 11.00 -22.39
N THR A 32 6.20 12.11 -22.54
CA THR A 32 6.73 13.44 -22.19
C THR A 32 6.92 13.55 -20.69
N LEU A 33 5.93 13.14 -19.90
CA LEU A 33 6.04 13.11 -18.43
C LEU A 33 7.15 12.16 -17.96
N GLY A 34 7.27 10.97 -18.56
CA GLY A 34 8.33 10.00 -18.25
C GLY A 34 9.75 10.53 -18.46
N ASN A 35 9.92 11.66 -19.15
CA ASN A 35 11.21 12.32 -19.33
C ASN A 35 11.27 13.73 -18.72
N THR A 36 10.28 14.10 -17.91
CA THR A 36 10.19 15.42 -17.27
C THR A 36 10.85 15.42 -15.89
N VAL A 37 11.54 16.51 -15.55
CA VAL A 37 12.07 16.78 -14.21
C VAL A 37 11.33 17.96 -13.60
N CYS A 38 10.84 17.81 -12.38
CA CYS A 38 10.18 18.87 -11.64
C CYS A 38 11.13 19.44 -10.58
N ARG A 39 11.18 20.76 -10.45
CA ARG A 39 11.65 21.44 -9.25
C ARG A 39 10.43 21.70 -8.39
N MET A 40 10.36 21.03 -7.26
CA MET A 40 9.24 21.15 -6.33
C MET A 40 9.74 21.09 -4.90
N VAL A 41 8.95 21.64 -3.97
CA VAL A 41 9.11 21.28 -2.56
C VAL A 41 8.93 19.77 -2.49
N PRO A 42 9.87 19.01 -1.89
CA PRO A 42 9.63 17.60 -1.66
C PRO A 42 8.22 17.48 -1.07
N LEU A 43 7.37 16.69 -1.72
CA LEU A 43 6.16 16.24 -1.05
C LEU A 43 6.66 15.69 0.31
N ALA A 44 5.91 15.88 1.40
CA ALA A 44 6.29 15.35 2.71
C ALA A 44 6.18 13.81 2.70
N ILE A 45 7.04 13.22 1.87
CA ILE A 45 7.19 11.86 1.37
C ILE A 45 7.83 11.02 2.45
N GLU A 46 8.82 11.61 3.11
CA GLU A 46 9.47 10.99 4.24
C GLU A 46 8.52 11.07 5.45
N ARG A 47 8.27 9.91 6.06
CA ARG A 47 7.56 9.84 7.34
C ARG A 47 8.25 10.82 8.31
N PRO A 48 7.49 11.74 8.93
CA PRO A 48 8.08 12.85 9.66
C PRO A 48 8.98 12.34 10.78
N THR A 49 10.24 12.80 10.76
CA THR A 49 11.24 12.47 11.77
C THR A 49 10.89 13.02 13.14
N LEU A 50 10.06 14.07 13.20
CA LEU A 50 9.53 14.67 14.43
C LEU A 50 8.89 13.64 15.36
N GLY A 51 8.16 12.66 14.82
CA GLY A 51 7.55 11.59 15.62
C GLY A 51 8.56 10.66 16.29
N ARG A 52 9.85 10.76 15.95
CA ARG A 52 10.94 9.98 16.55
C ARG A 52 11.65 10.71 17.67
N GLU A 53 11.42 12.02 17.85
CA GLU A 53 11.96 12.73 18.99
C GLU A 53 11.36 12.14 20.28
N PRO A 54 12.16 11.69 21.26
CA PRO A 54 11.64 10.91 22.39
C PRO A 54 10.51 11.60 23.17
N ALA A 55 10.58 12.92 23.32
CA ALA A 55 9.55 13.71 24.01
C ALA A 55 8.24 13.75 23.21
N ILE A 56 8.31 14.02 21.90
CA ILE A 56 7.16 14.03 21.00
C ILE A 56 6.53 12.64 20.91
N ALA A 57 7.35 11.60 20.76
CA ALA A 57 6.90 10.21 20.70
C ALA A 57 6.16 9.80 21.99
N ALA A 58 6.68 10.18 23.16
CA ALA A 58 6.05 9.89 24.45
C ALA A 58 4.70 10.62 24.62
N ALA A 59 4.65 11.92 24.31
CA ALA A 59 3.42 12.71 24.40
C ALA A 59 2.35 12.20 23.42
N MET A 60 2.73 11.88 22.18
CA MET A 60 1.84 11.30 21.17
C MET A 60 1.27 9.95 21.62
N LYS A 61 2.12 9.08 22.17
CA LYS A 61 1.70 7.78 22.71
C LYS A 61 0.70 7.95 23.87
N GLN A 62 0.93 8.91 24.77
CA GLN A 62 0.02 9.21 25.86
C GLN A 62 -1.33 9.71 25.34
N LEU A 63 -1.33 10.65 24.40
CA LEU A 63 -2.52 11.19 23.74
C LEU A 63 -3.35 10.08 23.06
N VAL A 64 -2.70 9.21 22.28
CA VAL A 64 -3.35 8.08 21.61
C VAL A 64 -3.91 7.10 22.63
N ALA A 65 -3.15 6.74 23.67
CA ALA A 65 -3.59 5.82 24.71
C ALA A 65 -4.82 6.35 25.46
N GLN A 66 -4.84 7.64 25.79
CA GLN A 66 -5.97 8.29 26.45
C GLN A 66 -7.20 8.33 25.55
N SER A 67 -7.03 8.69 24.27
CA SER A 67 -8.12 8.68 23.29
C SER A 67 -8.71 7.28 23.11
N MET A 68 -7.87 6.25 22.94
CA MET A 68 -8.31 4.86 22.84
C MET A 68 -9.06 4.40 24.09
N ARG A 69 -8.61 4.82 25.28
CA ARG A 69 -9.26 4.48 26.56
C ARG A 69 -10.65 5.11 26.66
N LEU A 70 -10.80 6.39 26.34
CA LEU A 70 -12.09 7.11 26.37
C LEU A 70 -13.11 6.49 25.40
N ARG A 71 -12.62 5.99 24.28
CA ARG A 71 -13.45 5.42 23.22
C ARG A 71 -13.74 3.92 23.37
N SER A 72 -13.00 3.24 24.23
CA SER A 72 -13.27 1.84 24.55
C SER A 72 -14.68 1.68 25.12
N PRO A 73 -15.44 0.62 24.74
CA PRO A 73 -16.70 0.28 25.39
C PRO A 73 -16.58 0.10 26.92
N LEU A 74 -15.39 -0.24 27.40
CA LEU A 74 -15.07 -0.40 28.81
C LEU A 74 -14.55 0.89 29.47
N GLY A 75 -14.39 1.98 28.70
CA GLY A 75 -13.84 3.25 29.15
C GLY A 75 -14.74 4.05 30.09
N GLY A 76 -16.00 3.63 30.24
CA GLY A 76 -16.99 4.31 31.07
C GLY A 76 -17.55 5.59 30.43
N TRP A 77 -17.40 5.75 29.11
CA TRP A 77 -18.00 6.86 28.39
C TRP A 77 -19.54 6.80 28.49
N PRO A 78 -20.22 7.93 28.78
CA PRO A 78 -21.68 7.95 28.86
C PRO A 78 -22.32 7.48 27.55
N ALA A 79 -23.21 6.49 27.63
CA ALA A 79 -23.84 5.89 26.45
C ALA A 79 -24.79 6.86 25.72
N ASP A 80 -25.20 7.94 26.39
CA ASP A 80 -26.07 9.01 25.87
C ASP A 80 -25.30 10.15 25.19
N LEU A 81 -23.97 10.19 25.30
CA LEU A 81 -23.14 11.23 24.70
C LEU A 81 -22.41 10.67 23.48
N PRO A 82 -22.64 11.19 22.26
CA PRO A 82 -21.91 10.73 21.08
C PRO A 82 -20.42 11.03 21.27
N GLN A 83 -19.56 10.05 20.97
CA GLN A 83 -18.12 10.26 20.94
C GLN A 83 -17.79 11.03 19.67
N THR A 84 -17.75 12.36 19.73
CA THR A 84 -17.28 13.23 18.65
C THR A 84 -15.92 13.84 19.04
N PRO A 85 -15.14 14.37 18.07
CA PRO A 85 -13.94 15.14 18.40
C PRO A 85 -14.23 16.25 19.43
N ASP A 86 -15.34 16.98 19.24
CA ASP A 86 -15.73 18.09 20.11
C ASP A 86 -16.09 17.63 21.53
N SER A 87 -16.73 16.46 21.68
CA SER A 87 -17.06 15.93 23.01
C SER A 87 -15.83 15.36 23.73
N LEU A 88 -14.86 14.82 22.98
CA LEU A 88 -13.62 14.27 23.55
C LEU A 88 -12.59 15.36 23.85
N ALA A 89 -12.59 16.48 23.12
CA ALA A 89 -11.57 17.53 23.23
C ALA A 89 -11.30 18.02 24.67
N PRO A 90 -12.30 18.25 25.54
CA PRO A 90 -12.06 18.65 26.93
C PRO A 90 -11.32 17.59 27.77
N TYR A 91 -11.41 16.31 27.37
CA TYR A 91 -10.76 15.19 28.05
C TYR A 91 -9.38 14.84 27.49
N LEU A 92 -9.00 15.46 26.37
CA LEU A 92 -7.72 15.28 25.68
C LEU A 92 -6.87 16.57 25.68
N SER A 93 -7.36 17.64 26.30
CA SER A 93 -6.73 18.96 26.20
C SER A 93 -5.37 19.03 26.87
N GLU A 94 -5.16 18.29 27.96
CA GLU A 94 -3.87 18.24 28.66
C GLU A 94 -2.81 17.56 27.79
N GLU A 95 -3.09 16.36 27.30
CA GLU A 95 -2.20 15.58 26.44
C GLU A 95 -1.96 16.28 25.09
N THR A 96 -2.98 16.96 24.56
CA THR A 96 -2.86 17.79 23.35
C THR A 96 -1.93 18.98 23.60
N GLY A 97 -2.09 19.67 24.72
CA GLY A 97 -1.20 20.77 25.12
C GLY A 97 0.24 20.32 25.25
N GLU A 98 0.49 19.21 25.95
CA GLU A 98 1.83 18.63 26.10
C GLU A 98 2.49 18.32 24.76
N LEU A 99 1.76 17.68 23.82
CA LEU A 99 2.28 17.40 22.48
C LEU A 99 2.60 18.69 21.72
N LEU A 100 1.71 19.68 21.76
CA LEU A 100 1.90 20.96 21.06
C LEU A 100 3.05 21.78 21.65
N ASP A 101 3.28 21.73 22.96
CA ASP A 101 4.40 22.37 23.64
C ASP A 101 5.72 21.76 23.18
N HIS A 102 5.83 20.42 23.15
CA HIS A 102 7.01 19.73 22.64
C HIS A 102 7.28 20.02 21.16
N LEU A 103 6.24 20.03 20.32
CA LEU A 103 6.35 20.42 18.92
C LEU A 103 6.87 21.86 18.76
N THR A 104 6.34 22.78 19.57
CA THR A 104 6.75 24.20 19.52
C THR A 104 8.20 24.38 19.97
N ALA A 105 8.65 23.61 20.97
CA ALA A 105 10.05 23.61 21.40
C ALA A 105 11.00 23.06 20.30
N SER A 106 10.56 22.05 19.55
CA SER A 106 11.32 21.44 18.46
C SER A 106 11.35 22.29 17.19
N ALA A 107 10.37 23.19 17.01
CA ALA A 107 10.21 24.08 15.85
C ALA A 107 11.47 24.89 15.49
N ALA A 108 12.29 25.24 16.49
CA ALA A 108 13.52 26.00 16.31
C ALA A 108 14.58 25.26 15.46
N SER A 109 14.39 23.96 15.22
CA SER A 109 15.33 23.10 14.47
C SER A 109 14.85 22.72 13.07
N VAL A 110 13.65 23.14 12.64
CA VAL A 110 13.09 22.69 11.35
C VAL A 110 13.90 23.28 10.20
N PRO A 111 14.56 22.45 9.37
CA PRO A 111 15.29 22.94 8.21
C PRO A 111 14.31 23.59 7.24
N SER A 112 14.71 24.74 6.68
CA SER A 112 13.97 25.37 5.59
C SER A 112 13.82 24.37 4.46
N VAL A 113 12.59 24.09 4.04
CA VAL A 113 12.33 23.11 3.00
C VAL A 113 12.78 23.69 1.67
N THR A 114 13.93 23.25 1.18
CA THR A 114 14.44 23.67 -0.13
C THR A 114 13.82 22.81 -1.22
N SER A 115 13.42 23.44 -2.32
CA SER A 115 12.96 22.70 -3.51
C SER A 115 14.05 21.76 -4.01
N THR A 116 13.67 20.54 -4.35
CA THR A 116 14.55 19.51 -4.93
C THR A 116 14.19 19.28 -6.39
N LEU A 117 15.15 18.77 -7.15
CA LEU A 117 14.91 18.31 -8.52
C LEU A 117 14.51 16.84 -8.46
N VAL A 118 13.32 16.53 -8.93
CA VAL A 118 12.76 15.18 -8.91
C VAL A 118 12.29 14.80 -10.32
N PRO A 119 12.90 13.78 -10.95
CA PRO A 119 12.38 13.16 -12.16
C PRO A 119 10.98 12.58 -11.90
N VAL A 120 10.03 12.82 -12.79
CA VAL A 120 8.67 12.26 -12.68
C VAL A 120 8.66 10.73 -12.57
N PRO A 121 9.49 9.96 -13.29
CA PRO A 121 9.56 8.50 -13.11
C PRO A 121 9.91 8.07 -11.68
N GLN A 122 10.71 8.86 -10.96
CA GLN A 122 11.04 8.57 -9.55
C GLN A 122 9.88 8.89 -8.60
N LEU A 123 8.94 9.77 -9.00
CA LEU A 123 7.72 10.03 -8.24
C LEU A 123 6.71 8.89 -8.37
N VAL A 124 6.68 8.15 -9.48
CA VAL A 124 5.66 7.12 -9.76
C VAL A 124 5.59 6.05 -8.65
N PRO A 125 6.66 5.30 -8.35
CA PRO A 125 6.59 4.25 -7.31
C PRO A 125 6.28 4.84 -5.94
N HIS A 126 6.76 6.06 -5.68
CA HIS A 126 6.54 6.74 -4.42
C HIS A 126 5.07 7.18 -4.22
N LEU A 127 4.46 7.78 -5.24
CA LEU A 127 3.05 8.19 -5.20
C LEU A 127 2.13 6.97 -5.11
N LEU A 128 2.45 5.89 -5.84
CA LEU A 128 1.73 4.62 -5.71
C LEU A 128 1.86 4.02 -4.31
N TRP A 129 3.05 4.07 -3.71
CA TRP A 129 3.25 3.62 -2.34
C TRP A 129 2.44 4.46 -1.34
N LEU A 130 2.47 5.79 -1.44
CA LEU A 130 1.68 6.65 -0.57
C LEU A 130 0.17 6.34 -0.71
N LEU A 131 -0.33 6.19 -1.94
CA LEU A 131 -1.71 5.81 -2.17
C LEU A 131 -2.03 4.43 -1.58
N ALA A 132 -1.24 3.40 -1.87
CA ALA A 132 -1.47 2.04 -1.36
C ALA A 132 -1.35 1.96 0.17
N SER A 133 -0.44 2.71 0.78
CA SER A 133 -0.20 2.71 2.23
C SER A 133 -1.24 3.51 3.02
N SER A 134 -2.12 4.25 2.35
CA SER A 134 -3.21 5.03 2.97
C SER A 134 -4.35 4.17 3.55
N GLY A 135 -4.50 2.95 3.04
CA GLY A 135 -5.53 2.02 3.48
C GLY A 135 -5.48 0.74 2.66
N TYR A 136 -5.82 -0.37 3.30
CA TYR A 136 -5.87 -1.68 2.65
C TYR A 136 -6.80 -1.67 1.42
N GLU A 137 -7.90 -0.96 1.53
CA GLU A 137 -8.97 -0.92 0.54
C GLU A 137 -8.60 -0.02 -0.64
N VAL A 138 -7.80 1.03 -0.40
CA VAL A 138 -7.20 1.83 -1.48
C VAL A 138 -6.21 0.97 -2.26
N MET A 139 -5.37 0.19 -1.58
CA MET A 139 -4.47 -0.77 -2.24
C MET A 139 -5.26 -1.79 -3.08
N ARG A 140 -6.32 -2.40 -2.52
CA ARG A 140 -7.18 -3.34 -3.26
C ARG A 140 -7.79 -2.70 -4.49
N LEU A 141 -8.34 -1.49 -4.36
CA LEU A 141 -8.91 -0.77 -5.50
C LEU A 141 -7.84 -0.52 -6.58
N ILE A 142 -6.59 -0.20 -6.21
CA ILE A 142 -5.48 -0.07 -7.16
C ILE A 142 -5.16 -1.41 -7.85
N GLU A 143 -5.24 -2.53 -7.13
CA GLU A 143 -5.03 -3.89 -7.67
C GLU A 143 -6.21 -4.34 -8.55
N GLY A 144 -7.41 -3.84 -8.28
CA GLY A 144 -8.66 -4.19 -8.93
C GLY A 144 -9.54 -5.08 -8.04
N VAL A 145 -10.83 -4.74 -7.93
CA VAL A 145 -11.81 -5.46 -7.09
C VAL A 145 -13.03 -5.84 -7.92
N GLN A 146 -13.69 -6.94 -7.55
CA GLN A 146 -14.97 -7.28 -8.16
C GLN A 146 -16.06 -6.30 -7.70
N ALA A 147 -16.78 -5.75 -8.67
CA ALA A 147 -17.89 -4.85 -8.39
C ALA A 147 -19.05 -5.10 -9.34
N ARG A 148 -20.25 -4.82 -8.83
CA ARG A 148 -21.47 -4.73 -9.63
C ARG A 148 -21.72 -3.28 -9.99
N ILE A 149 -21.81 -2.99 -11.29
CA ILE A 149 -22.03 -1.64 -11.82
C ILE A 149 -23.47 -1.49 -12.30
N PHE A 150 -24.24 -0.63 -11.64
CA PHE A 150 -25.63 -0.36 -12.00
C PHE A 150 -25.70 0.80 -13.00
N ASN A 151 -25.79 0.47 -14.28
CA ASN A 151 -26.04 1.44 -15.35
C ASN A 151 -27.56 1.58 -15.55
N PRO A 152 -28.11 2.78 -15.84
CA PRO A 152 -29.54 2.96 -16.15
C PRO A 152 -30.08 2.02 -17.25
N GLN A 153 -29.22 1.46 -18.11
CA GLN A 153 -29.62 0.53 -19.17
C GLN A 153 -29.47 -0.96 -18.82
N ASN A 154 -28.79 -1.33 -17.73
CA ASN A 154 -28.43 -2.72 -17.46
C ASN A 154 -28.52 -3.08 -15.96
N GLN A 155 -28.98 -4.29 -15.63
CA GLN A 155 -29.33 -4.68 -14.25
C GLN A 155 -28.13 -4.99 -13.33
N GLY A 156 -26.95 -4.43 -13.57
CA GLY A 156 -25.78 -4.65 -12.72
C GLY A 156 -24.85 -5.75 -13.22
N GLY A 157 -24.03 -5.45 -14.24
CA GLY A 157 -22.97 -6.36 -14.67
C GLY A 157 -21.90 -6.50 -13.57
N ILE A 158 -21.38 -7.72 -13.39
CA ILE A 158 -20.21 -7.94 -12.53
C ILE A 158 -18.96 -7.74 -13.40
N CYS A 159 -18.04 -6.90 -12.94
CA CYS A 159 -16.79 -6.60 -13.61
C CYS A 159 -15.68 -6.40 -12.57
N ILE A 160 -14.44 -6.24 -13.06
CA ILE A 160 -13.32 -5.79 -12.22
C ILE A 160 -13.26 -4.27 -12.33
N VAL A 161 -13.30 -3.57 -11.20
CA VAL A 161 -13.14 -2.11 -11.13
C VAL A 161 -11.83 -1.78 -10.45
N ARG A 162 -11.12 -0.79 -11.00
CA ARG A 162 -9.80 -0.38 -10.52
C ARG A 162 -9.73 1.12 -10.25
N LEU A 163 -9.08 1.53 -9.18
CA LEU A 163 -8.60 2.90 -8.97
C LEU A 163 -7.45 3.19 -9.92
N VAL A 164 -7.64 4.21 -10.77
CA VAL A 164 -6.66 4.72 -11.72
C VAL A 164 -6.16 6.08 -11.23
N PRO A 165 -5.03 6.11 -10.51
CA PRO A 165 -4.38 7.35 -10.14
C PRO A 165 -3.64 7.95 -11.34
N VAL A 166 -4.07 9.14 -11.77
CA VAL A 166 -3.51 9.86 -12.92
C VAL A 166 -2.76 11.09 -12.43
N LEU A 167 -1.46 11.15 -12.71
CA LEU A 167 -0.66 12.33 -12.48
C LEU A 167 -0.80 13.27 -13.67
N THR A 168 -1.19 14.52 -13.40
CA THR A 168 -1.37 15.55 -14.43
C THR A 168 -0.47 16.74 -14.17
N LEU A 169 0.26 17.17 -15.21
CA LEU A 169 1.08 18.39 -15.19
C LEU A 169 0.47 19.40 -16.14
N THR A 170 0.11 20.58 -15.64
CA THR A 170 -0.39 21.68 -16.46
C THR A 170 0.70 22.73 -16.60
N LEU A 171 1.12 23.02 -17.83
CA LEU A 171 2.08 24.08 -18.17
C LEU A 171 1.37 25.08 -19.08
N GLU A 172 1.13 26.29 -18.57
CA GLU A 172 0.34 27.31 -19.28
C GLU A 172 -1.03 26.76 -19.72
N GLU A 173 -1.23 26.50 -21.01
CA GLU A 173 -2.46 25.92 -21.57
C GLU A 173 -2.33 24.44 -21.97
N THR A 174 -1.16 23.83 -21.79
CA THR A 174 -0.93 22.42 -22.18
C THR A 174 -0.94 21.50 -20.96
N GLY A 175 -1.81 20.49 -20.99
CA GLY A 175 -1.86 19.42 -19.99
C GLY A 175 -1.16 18.15 -20.45
N TYR A 176 -0.40 17.53 -19.55
CA TYR A 176 0.17 16.19 -19.72
C TYR A 176 -0.40 15.27 -18.66
N ALA A 177 -0.64 14.01 -18.99
CA ALA A 177 -1.18 13.03 -18.06
C ALA A 177 -0.41 11.71 -18.12
N LEU A 178 -0.30 11.04 -16.98
CA LEU A 178 0.35 9.75 -16.82
C LEU A 178 -0.51 8.92 -15.87
N ASP A 179 -1.04 7.79 -16.36
CA ASP A 179 -1.58 6.76 -15.47
C ASP A 179 -0.40 6.17 -14.69
N LEU A 180 -0.40 6.33 -13.37
CA LEU A 180 0.73 5.91 -12.55
C LEU A 180 0.95 4.40 -12.57
N VAL A 181 -0.11 3.60 -12.76
CA VAL A 181 0.05 2.15 -12.69
C VAL A 181 0.44 1.54 -14.01
N THR A 182 -0.18 1.96 -15.11
CA THR A 182 0.18 1.45 -16.44
C THR A 182 1.41 2.16 -17.01
N GLN A 183 1.76 3.34 -16.47
CA GLN A 183 2.80 4.24 -16.97
C GLN A 183 2.59 4.62 -18.45
N THR A 184 1.34 4.59 -18.90
CA THR A 184 0.93 5.00 -20.25
C THR A 184 -0.01 6.20 -20.20
N ASP A 185 -0.44 6.68 -21.38
CA ASP A 185 -1.49 7.69 -21.43
C ASP A 185 -2.76 7.14 -20.78
N PRO A 186 -3.47 7.95 -19.98
CA PRO A 186 -4.74 7.53 -19.40
C PRO A 186 -5.75 7.17 -20.49
N ALA A 187 -6.67 6.26 -20.19
CA ALA A 187 -7.75 5.84 -21.08
C ALA A 187 -9.13 6.27 -20.54
N PRO A 188 -9.54 7.55 -20.68
CA PRO A 188 -10.78 8.08 -20.08
C PRO A 188 -12.06 7.37 -20.52
N VAL A 189 -12.04 6.69 -21.67
CA VAL A 189 -13.20 5.93 -22.18
C VAL A 189 -13.57 4.77 -21.26
N LEU A 190 -12.61 4.27 -20.46
CA LEU A 190 -12.84 3.20 -19.49
C LEU A 190 -13.32 3.72 -18.12
N TYR A 191 -13.33 5.04 -17.91
CA TYR A 191 -13.68 5.62 -16.61
C TYR A 191 -15.18 5.58 -16.38
N LEU A 192 -15.55 5.19 -15.16
CA LEU A 192 -16.91 5.24 -14.69
C LEU A 192 -17.31 6.69 -14.43
N ALA A 193 -18.51 7.06 -14.89
CA ALA A 193 -19.11 8.34 -14.57
C ALA A 193 -19.44 8.40 -13.06
N GLU A 194 -19.30 9.59 -12.47
CA GLU A 194 -19.42 9.78 -11.02
C GLU A 194 -20.81 9.44 -10.46
N ASP A 195 -21.85 9.52 -11.29
CA ASP A 195 -23.25 9.21 -10.94
C ASP A 195 -23.60 7.72 -11.05
N ILE A 196 -22.72 6.90 -11.62
CA ILE A 196 -22.93 5.45 -11.71
C ILE A 196 -22.86 4.83 -10.32
N GLU A 197 -23.88 4.07 -9.94
CA GLU A 197 -23.86 3.31 -8.70
C GLU A 197 -22.98 2.07 -8.83
N ILE A 198 -22.09 1.89 -7.86
CA ILE A 198 -21.20 0.76 -7.73
C ILE A 198 -21.47 0.03 -6.42
N ARG A 199 -21.49 -1.31 -6.46
CA ARG A 199 -21.46 -2.16 -5.26
C ARG A 199 -20.24 -3.06 -5.31
N LEU A 200 -19.35 -2.90 -4.34
CA LEU A 200 -18.17 -3.74 -4.18
C LEU A 200 -18.64 -5.12 -3.67
N LEU A 201 -18.13 -6.20 -4.27
CA LEU A 201 -18.60 -7.57 -3.99
C LEU A 201 -17.71 -8.33 -3.00
N GLU A 202 -16.66 -7.69 -2.49
CA GLU A 202 -15.69 -8.30 -1.59
C GLU A 202 -16.07 -8.00 -0.14
N ASN A 203 -16.13 -9.05 0.70
CA ASN A 203 -16.78 -9.09 2.04
C ASN A 203 -16.36 -8.00 3.05
N ASP A 204 -15.22 -7.36 2.84
CA ASP A 204 -14.67 -6.33 3.73
C ASP A 204 -15.14 -4.90 3.41
N LEU A 205 -15.68 -4.69 2.21
CA LEU A 205 -16.12 -3.41 1.71
C LEU A 205 -17.62 -3.27 1.90
N ASP A 206 -18.10 -2.04 2.11
CA ASP A 206 -19.54 -1.83 2.26
C ASP A 206 -20.29 -2.37 1.04
N SER A 207 -21.18 -3.33 1.29
CA SER A 207 -21.98 -4.01 0.27
C SER A 207 -23.18 -3.18 -0.19
N GLN A 208 -23.35 -1.97 0.37
CA GLN A 208 -24.33 -1.03 -0.12
C GLN A 208 -23.88 -0.44 -1.46
N PRO A 209 -24.78 -0.34 -2.45
CA PRO A 209 -24.53 0.50 -3.63
C PRO A 209 -24.27 1.94 -3.20
N LEU A 210 -23.25 2.57 -3.78
CA LEU A 210 -23.04 4.00 -3.68
C LEU A 210 -22.59 4.60 -5.01
N PRO A 211 -22.84 5.90 -5.27
CA PRO A 211 -22.31 6.58 -6.45
C PRO A 211 -20.78 6.50 -6.52
N CYS A 212 -20.23 6.30 -7.73
CA CYS A 212 -18.80 6.27 -7.98
C CYS A 212 -18.08 7.53 -7.46
N GLY A 213 -18.69 8.71 -7.63
CA GLY A 213 -18.15 9.98 -7.14
C GLY A 213 -18.07 10.04 -5.61
N ASP A 214 -19.03 9.43 -4.91
CA ASP A 214 -19.01 9.34 -3.45
C ASP A 214 -17.89 8.40 -2.98
N LEU A 215 -17.69 7.26 -3.67
CA LEU A 215 -16.58 6.34 -3.38
C LEU A 215 -15.23 7.03 -3.57
N LEU A 216 -15.04 7.73 -4.69
CA LEU A 216 -13.83 8.50 -4.97
C LEU A 216 -13.60 9.60 -3.94
N THR A 217 -14.66 10.28 -3.48
CA THR A 217 -14.58 11.29 -2.42
C THR A 217 -14.14 10.67 -1.09
N GLN A 218 -14.67 9.49 -0.74
CA GLN A 218 -14.27 8.75 0.46
C GLN A 218 -12.81 8.29 0.38
N VAL A 219 -12.38 7.75 -0.77
CA VAL A 219 -10.98 7.36 -1.03
C VAL A 219 -10.06 8.58 -0.92
N ALA A 220 -10.38 9.69 -1.59
CA ALA A 220 -9.59 10.91 -1.53
C ALA A 220 -9.50 11.48 -0.11
N ARG A 221 -10.58 11.38 0.68
CA ARG A 221 -10.58 11.77 2.10
C ARG A 221 -9.69 10.86 2.93
N GLN A 222 -9.79 9.54 2.77
CA GLN A 222 -8.94 8.57 3.45
C GLN A 222 -7.46 8.80 3.14
N VAL A 223 -7.12 9.01 1.86
CA VAL A 223 -5.76 9.30 1.41
C VAL A 223 -5.27 10.63 1.97
N GLY A 224 -6.05 11.71 1.83
CA GLY A 224 -5.66 13.02 2.34
C GLY A 224 -5.50 13.06 3.86
N TYR A 225 -6.21 12.17 4.56
CA TYR A 225 -6.11 12.00 6.00
C TYR A 225 -4.88 11.17 6.39
N THR A 226 -4.74 9.96 5.89
CA THR A 226 -3.60 9.07 6.26
C THR A 226 -2.29 9.44 5.54
N GLN A 227 -2.33 10.27 4.50
CA GLN A 227 -1.16 10.75 3.77
C GLN A 227 -1.30 12.24 3.50
N PRO A 228 -1.19 13.10 4.53
CA PRO A 228 -1.33 14.54 4.39
C PRO A 228 -0.38 15.15 3.35
N GLY A 229 0.76 14.51 3.09
CA GLY A 229 1.70 14.89 2.02
C GLY A 229 1.10 14.85 0.61
N LEU A 230 0.07 14.02 0.38
CA LEU A 230 -0.68 13.97 -0.89
C LEU A 230 -1.80 15.01 -0.99
N GLY A 231 -2.18 15.66 0.12
CA GLY A 231 -3.34 16.55 0.16
C GLY A 231 -3.25 17.70 -0.85
N ALA A 232 -2.06 18.29 -1.04
CA ALA A 232 -1.86 19.34 -2.04
C ALA A 232 -2.06 18.84 -3.47
N LEU A 233 -1.58 17.64 -3.79
CA LEU A 233 -1.73 17.05 -5.13
C LEU A 233 -3.17 16.65 -5.44
N LEU A 234 -3.90 16.12 -4.45
CA LEU A 234 -5.27 15.65 -4.62
C LEU A 234 -6.30 16.79 -4.69
N ALA A 235 -6.03 17.92 -4.01
CA ALA A 235 -6.94 19.06 -3.95
C ALA A 235 -6.62 20.09 -5.06
N GLY A 236 -5.86 21.14 -4.70
CA GLY A 236 -5.64 22.31 -5.56
C GLY A 236 -4.47 22.21 -6.54
N GLY A 237 -3.66 21.16 -6.44
CA GLY A 237 -2.39 21.02 -7.17
C GLY A 237 -1.21 21.59 -6.39
N CYS A 238 -0.02 21.11 -6.77
CA CYS A 238 1.26 21.58 -6.26
C CYS A 238 1.94 22.42 -7.34
N GLU A 239 2.33 23.64 -7.01
CA GLU A 239 3.12 24.50 -7.89
C GLU A 239 4.53 23.91 -8.09
N VAL A 240 4.96 23.80 -9.34
CA VAL A 240 6.25 23.23 -9.73
C VAL A 240 6.88 24.05 -10.86
N GLU A 241 8.21 24.00 -10.97
CA GLU A 241 8.87 24.35 -12.23
C GLU A 241 9.22 23.04 -12.96
N ALA A 242 8.78 22.85 -14.19
CA ALA A 242 9.05 21.64 -14.96
C ALA A 242 10.08 21.90 -16.06
N LEU A 243 11.01 20.96 -16.22
CA LEU A 243 11.95 20.86 -17.33
C LEU A 243 11.56 19.67 -18.20
N ARG A 244 10.95 19.95 -19.35
CA ARG A 244 10.67 18.95 -20.39
C ARG A 244 11.90 18.76 -21.29
N PRO A 245 12.05 17.60 -21.97
CA PRO A 245 13.13 17.39 -22.92
C PRO A 245 13.23 18.51 -23.94
N PHE A 246 14.44 19.05 -24.10
CA PHE A 246 14.76 20.12 -25.06
C PHE A 246 14.00 21.45 -24.87
N GLN A 247 13.36 21.66 -23.73
CA GLN A 247 12.61 22.88 -23.39
C GLN A 247 13.31 23.65 -22.26
N LEU A 248 12.91 24.90 -22.05
CA LEU A 248 13.31 25.69 -20.87
C LEU A 248 12.41 25.32 -19.67
N TRP A 249 12.89 25.65 -18.46
CA TRP A 249 12.09 25.59 -17.24
C TRP A 249 10.81 26.42 -17.40
N GLN A 250 9.67 25.82 -17.08
CA GLN A 250 8.34 26.43 -17.16
C GLN A 250 7.61 26.23 -15.85
N ASN A 251 6.88 27.24 -15.40
CA ASN A 251 6.01 27.10 -14.23
C ASN A 251 4.77 26.27 -14.59
N GLY A 252 4.30 25.49 -13.64
CA GLY A 252 3.11 24.68 -13.82
C GLY A 252 2.54 24.17 -12.50
N SER A 253 1.45 23.43 -12.63
CA SER A 253 0.82 22.75 -11.50
C SER A 253 0.79 21.25 -11.72
N LEU A 254 1.17 20.50 -10.69
CA LEU A 254 1.12 19.05 -10.63
C LEU A 254 -0.11 18.62 -9.80
N HIS A 255 -0.97 17.78 -10.36
CA HIS A 255 -2.14 17.25 -9.65
C HIS A 255 -2.21 15.73 -9.75
N LEU A 256 -2.70 15.09 -8.69
CA LEU A 256 -3.03 13.68 -8.67
C LEU A 256 -4.55 13.55 -8.73
N ARG A 257 -5.06 12.97 -9.82
CA ARG A 257 -6.50 12.73 -10.00
C ARG A 257 -6.80 11.25 -9.80
N LEU A 258 -7.92 10.95 -9.16
CA LEU A 258 -8.36 9.59 -8.90
C LEU A 258 -9.60 9.30 -9.75
N HIS A 259 -9.57 8.20 -10.49
CA HIS A 259 -10.69 7.71 -11.28
C HIS A 259 -10.97 6.24 -10.95
N LEU A 260 -12.19 5.76 -11.19
CA LEU A 260 -12.48 4.33 -11.23
C LEU A 260 -12.67 3.93 -12.69
N ALA A 261 -12.02 2.84 -13.10
CA ALA A 261 -12.13 2.29 -14.44
C ALA A 261 -12.72 0.88 -14.40
N GLU A 262 -13.63 0.60 -15.34
CA GLU A 262 -14.04 -0.76 -15.63
C GLU A 262 -12.92 -1.45 -16.44
N MET A 263 -12.44 -2.57 -15.92
CA MET A 263 -11.48 -3.42 -16.60
C MET A 263 -12.28 -4.50 -17.33
N GLU A 264 -11.97 -4.73 -18.61
CA GLU A 264 -12.60 -5.81 -19.38
C GLU A 264 -12.44 -7.13 -18.63
N THR A 265 -13.56 -7.70 -18.21
CA THR A 265 -13.59 -9.09 -17.79
C THR A 265 -13.34 -9.91 -19.04
N GLN A 266 -12.21 -10.62 -19.11
CA GLN A 266 -12.10 -11.73 -20.04
C GLN A 266 -13.15 -12.76 -19.63
N ALA A 267 -14.38 -12.57 -20.10
CA ALA A 267 -15.42 -13.57 -19.92
C ALA A 267 -14.89 -14.83 -20.62
N PRO A 268 -14.77 -15.98 -19.92
CA PRO A 268 -14.58 -17.22 -20.64
C PRO A 268 -15.80 -17.35 -21.54
N SER A 269 -15.54 -17.42 -22.84
CA SER A 269 -16.55 -17.74 -23.84
C SER A 269 -16.97 -19.19 -23.61
N GLN A 270 -17.80 -19.42 -22.58
CA GLN A 270 -18.49 -20.68 -22.35
C GLN A 270 -19.57 -20.82 -23.43
N SER A 271 -19.10 -21.15 -24.62
CA SER A 271 -19.87 -21.93 -25.56
C SER A 271 -20.01 -23.31 -24.93
N TYR A 272 -21.12 -23.52 -24.20
CA TYR A 272 -21.60 -24.85 -23.86
C TYR A 272 -21.85 -25.60 -25.17
N SER A 273 -20.84 -26.31 -25.65
CA SER A 273 -21.00 -27.40 -26.59
C SER A 273 -20.90 -28.69 -25.79
N SER A 274 -22.05 -29.33 -25.67
CA SER A 274 -22.26 -30.65 -25.11
C SER A 274 -21.47 -31.73 -25.84
N HIS A 275 -21.04 -32.75 -25.08
CA HIS A 275 -20.47 -34.06 -25.45
C HIS A 275 -18.94 -34.18 -25.53
N SER A 276 -18.34 -34.92 -24.59
CA SER A 276 -17.88 -36.29 -24.87
C SER A 276 -17.37 -36.98 -23.60
N GLU A 277 -17.50 -38.31 -23.60
CA GLU A 277 -17.33 -39.28 -22.51
C GLU A 277 -15.93 -39.36 -21.90
N ALA A 278 -15.92 -39.76 -20.63
CA ALA A 278 -14.76 -40.12 -19.84
C ALA A 278 -14.11 -41.44 -20.30
N MET A 279 -12.77 -41.51 -20.25
CA MET A 279 -11.99 -42.74 -20.14
C MET A 279 -10.74 -42.48 -19.27
N PRO A 280 -10.35 -43.42 -18.37
CA PRO A 280 -9.24 -43.27 -17.43
C PRO A 280 -7.93 -43.94 -17.89
N ASP A 281 -6.85 -43.60 -17.17
CA ASP A 281 -5.52 -44.24 -17.07
C ASP A 281 -4.53 -44.17 -18.25
N ALA A 282 -3.36 -43.56 -18.02
CA ALA A 282 -2.11 -44.29 -17.71
C ALA A 282 -0.81 -43.47 -18.01
N LEU A 283 0.07 -43.45 -17.00
CA LEU A 283 1.53 -43.66 -17.03
C LEU A 283 2.50 -42.73 -17.81
N TYR A 284 3.50 -42.31 -17.05
CA TYR A 284 4.80 -41.70 -17.37
C TYR A 284 5.56 -42.29 -18.59
N LEU A 285 6.28 -41.43 -19.34
CA LEU A 285 7.71 -41.50 -19.74
C LEU A 285 8.18 -40.17 -20.42
N PRO A 286 9.50 -39.84 -20.47
CA PRO A 286 10.05 -38.47 -20.51
C PRO A 286 10.67 -38.07 -21.89
N PRO A 287 11.57 -37.06 -21.97
CA PRO A 287 11.35 -35.76 -22.60
C PRO A 287 11.84 -35.67 -24.06
N GLY A 288 11.12 -34.92 -24.89
CA GLY A 288 11.56 -34.54 -26.23
C GLY A 288 10.45 -33.81 -26.98
N GLY A 289 10.52 -32.48 -27.04
CA GLY A 289 9.53 -31.69 -27.77
C GLY A 289 9.72 -30.19 -27.58
N GLU A 290 10.48 -29.61 -28.50
CA GLU A 290 10.47 -28.24 -29.02
C GLU A 290 9.82 -27.12 -28.17
N GLN A 291 10.68 -26.17 -27.79
CA GLN A 291 10.36 -24.85 -27.26
C GLN A 291 9.35 -24.12 -28.17
N ARG A 292 8.17 -23.82 -27.61
CA ARG A 292 7.34 -22.70 -28.09
C ARG A 292 7.65 -21.46 -27.27
N ALA A 293 8.02 -20.42 -28.01
CA ALA A 293 8.25 -19.08 -27.51
C ALA A 293 6.95 -18.40 -27.06
N GLY A 294 7.07 -17.58 -26.00
CA GLY A 294 6.27 -16.38 -25.81
C GLY A 294 4.89 -16.56 -25.18
N THR A 295 4.84 -16.73 -23.86
CA THR A 295 3.68 -16.25 -23.09
C THR A 295 4.22 -15.27 -22.05
N THR A 296 3.88 -14.00 -22.21
CA THR A 296 4.15 -12.95 -21.22
C THR A 296 3.41 -13.28 -19.93
N ALA A 297 4.03 -12.93 -18.80
CA ALA A 297 3.54 -13.20 -17.45
C ALA A 297 2.05 -12.90 -17.30
N SER A 298 1.25 -13.96 -17.16
CA SER A 298 -0.17 -13.88 -16.82
C SER A 298 -0.29 -13.30 -15.41
N GLY A 299 -1.04 -12.20 -15.28
CA GLY A 299 -1.50 -11.71 -13.99
C GLY A 299 -2.34 -12.77 -13.30
N PHE A 300 -2.21 -12.85 -11.98
CA PHE A 300 -2.99 -13.73 -11.12
C PHE A 300 -4.46 -13.30 -11.14
N THR A 301 -5.38 -14.20 -11.47
CA THR A 301 -6.83 -13.96 -11.39
C THR A 301 -7.42 -14.68 -10.17
N LEU A 302 -8.54 -14.20 -9.62
CA LEU A 302 -9.26 -14.90 -8.55
C LEU A 302 -9.81 -16.27 -9.04
N ASP A 303 -9.93 -16.48 -10.34
CA ASP A 303 -10.22 -17.79 -10.95
C ASP A 303 -9.01 -18.74 -10.89
N ASP A 304 -7.77 -18.23 -10.83
CA ASP A 304 -6.59 -19.04 -10.47
C ASP A 304 -6.59 -19.41 -8.98
N PHE A 305 -7.26 -18.63 -8.12
CA PHE A 305 -7.47 -18.96 -6.72
C PHE A 305 -8.64 -19.96 -6.55
N ALA A 306 -9.73 -19.76 -7.28
CA ALA A 306 -10.87 -20.68 -7.31
C ALA A 306 -10.48 -22.04 -7.92
N SER A 307 -9.61 -22.08 -8.94
CA SER A 307 -9.08 -23.35 -9.47
C SER A 307 -8.18 -24.07 -8.47
N THR A 308 -7.39 -23.37 -7.65
CA THR A 308 -6.66 -24.00 -6.52
C THR A 308 -7.55 -24.50 -5.37
N LEU A 309 -8.81 -24.07 -5.33
CA LEU A 309 -9.84 -24.59 -4.42
C LEU A 309 -10.67 -25.74 -5.02
N VAL A 310 -10.64 -25.91 -6.35
CA VAL A 310 -11.49 -26.86 -7.10
C VAL A 310 -10.68 -28.05 -7.66
N ASP A 311 -9.35 -27.99 -7.68
CA ASP A 311 -8.49 -29.12 -8.07
C ASP A 311 -8.51 -30.23 -7.00
N GLY A 312 -9.48 -31.13 -7.14
CA GLY A 312 -9.52 -32.46 -6.52
C GLY A 312 -10.07 -32.50 -5.09
N PRO A 313 -11.13 -33.29 -4.81
CA PRO A 313 -11.61 -33.52 -3.44
C PRO A 313 -10.61 -34.25 -2.52
N ASP A 314 -9.44 -34.61 -3.06
CA ASP A 314 -8.37 -35.30 -2.34
C ASP A 314 -7.17 -34.39 -1.97
N ASP A 315 -7.11 -33.13 -2.43
CA ASP A 315 -5.95 -32.25 -2.21
C ASP A 315 -6.18 -31.19 -1.12
N ALA A 316 -5.28 -31.19 -0.14
CA ALA A 316 -5.42 -30.55 1.16
C ALA A 316 -5.30 -29.01 1.18
N THR A 317 -5.50 -28.34 0.03
CA THR A 317 -5.35 -26.89 -0.17
C THR A 317 -6.63 -26.09 0.14
N ALA A 318 -7.81 -26.70 0.12
CA ALA A 318 -9.02 -26.07 0.66
C ALA A 318 -9.03 -25.93 2.21
N GLY A 319 -7.99 -26.44 2.89
CA GLY A 319 -8.07 -26.84 4.31
C GLY A 319 -7.88 -25.77 5.39
N VAL A 320 -7.16 -24.66 5.17
CA VAL A 320 -6.95 -23.62 6.21
C VAL A 320 -7.36 -22.22 5.79
N LEU A 321 -7.45 -21.94 4.48
CA LEU A 321 -7.88 -20.63 4.00
C LEU A 321 -9.37 -20.37 4.30
N GLY A 322 -10.17 -21.43 4.41
CA GLY A 322 -11.56 -21.38 4.87
C GLY A 322 -11.72 -21.29 6.39
N ASP A 323 -10.65 -21.45 7.17
CA ASP A 323 -10.73 -21.38 8.62
C ASP A 323 -10.79 -19.94 9.11
N TRP A 324 -11.34 -19.75 10.31
CA TRP A 324 -11.37 -18.45 10.98
C TRP A 324 -10.27 -18.39 12.04
N LEU A 325 -9.67 -17.23 12.23
CA LEU A 325 -8.60 -16.99 13.17
C LEU A 325 -8.98 -15.88 14.14
N THR A 326 -8.66 -16.05 15.42
CA THR A 326 -8.75 -14.98 16.43
C THR A 326 -7.41 -14.81 17.11
N PHE A 327 -6.91 -13.58 17.19
CA PHE A 327 -5.72 -13.27 17.98
C PHE A 327 -6.07 -13.32 19.47
N THR A 328 -5.26 -13.99 20.28
CA THR A 328 -5.51 -14.14 21.73
C THR A 328 -4.53 -13.37 22.60
N ASN A 329 -3.45 -12.86 22.00
CA ASN A 329 -2.47 -12.03 22.70
C ASN A 329 -2.96 -10.58 22.78
N GLU A 330 -3.68 -10.25 23.86
CA GLU A 330 -4.21 -8.89 24.11
C GLU A 330 -3.14 -7.80 24.05
N ARG A 331 -1.92 -8.09 24.53
CA ARG A 331 -0.82 -7.12 24.49
C ARG A 331 -0.40 -6.81 23.05
N TRP A 332 -0.30 -7.84 22.20
CA TRP A 332 0.03 -7.64 20.79
C TRP A 332 -1.07 -6.85 20.08
N ILE A 333 -2.34 -7.20 20.33
CA ILE A 333 -3.51 -6.48 19.78
C ILE A 333 -3.46 -5.00 20.15
N GLN A 334 -3.30 -4.67 21.43
CA GLN A 334 -3.21 -3.27 21.86
C GLN A 334 -2.01 -2.56 21.24
N THR A 335 -0.85 -3.22 21.17
CA THR A 335 0.35 -2.65 20.55
C THR A 335 0.12 -2.35 19.06
N PHE A 336 -0.54 -3.25 18.34
CA PHE A 336 -0.89 -3.08 16.93
C PHE A 336 -1.79 -1.87 16.71
N LEU A 337 -2.86 -1.77 17.51
CA LEU A 337 -3.85 -0.71 17.41
C LEU A 337 -3.27 0.66 17.76
N SER A 338 -2.52 0.77 18.86
CA SER A 338 -1.88 2.01 19.26
C SER A 338 -0.79 2.43 18.27
N ALA A 339 0.05 1.52 17.79
CA ALA A 339 1.10 1.85 16.82
C ALA A 339 0.51 2.39 15.50
N TYR A 340 -0.61 1.84 15.04
CA TYR A 340 -1.28 2.35 13.85
C TYR A 340 -1.85 3.76 14.06
N ALA A 341 -2.55 4.01 15.17
CA ALA A 341 -3.06 5.33 15.50
C ALA A 341 -1.93 6.37 15.68
N GLU A 342 -0.85 5.99 16.38
CA GLU A 342 0.37 6.79 16.53
C GLU A 342 0.98 7.14 15.17
N GLN A 343 1.06 6.20 14.23
CA GLN A 343 1.56 6.46 12.88
C GLN A 343 0.74 7.53 12.15
N VAL A 344 -0.60 7.43 12.22
CA VAL A 344 -1.50 8.39 11.58
C VAL A 344 -1.33 9.78 12.20
N VAL A 345 -1.29 9.88 13.53
CA VAL A 345 -1.03 11.16 14.21
C VAL A 345 0.33 11.73 13.83
N ALA A 346 1.37 10.88 13.78
CA ALA A 346 2.72 11.28 13.42
C ALA A 346 2.77 11.96 12.05
N GLN A 347 2.04 11.44 11.05
CA GLN A 347 1.99 12.00 9.69
C GLN A 347 1.47 13.45 9.65
N HIS A 348 0.64 13.86 10.61
CA HIS A 348 0.10 15.22 10.69
C HIS A 348 0.93 16.21 11.51
N LEU A 349 1.98 15.76 12.21
CA LEU A 349 2.81 16.64 13.06
C LEU A 349 3.34 17.89 12.31
N PRO A 350 3.78 17.82 11.04
CA PRO A 350 4.20 19.02 10.30
C PRO A 350 3.08 20.05 10.13
N GLN A 351 1.84 19.62 9.90
CA GLN A 351 0.69 20.52 9.77
C GLN A 351 0.32 21.14 11.12
N MET A 352 0.39 20.34 12.20
CA MET A 352 0.19 20.83 13.56
C MET A 352 1.26 21.84 13.98
N LEU A 353 2.48 21.74 13.44
CA LEU A 353 3.57 22.67 13.74
C LEU A 353 3.43 24.01 13.01
N LEU A 354 3.14 23.96 11.71
CA LEU A 354 3.07 25.16 10.87
C LEU A 354 1.86 26.03 11.21
N GLY A 355 0.75 25.41 11.67
CA GLY A 355 -0.51 26.11 11.90
C GLY A 355 -1.10 26.69 10.61
N GLN A 356 -2.40 27.00 10.60
CA GLN A 356 -2.94 27.83 9.53
C GLN A 356 -2.62 29.31 9.83
N ALA A 357 -2.58 30.14 8.80
CA ALA A 357 -2.35 31.57 8.93
C ALA A 357 -3.49 32.22 9.71
N GLY A 358 -3.37 32.26 11.04
CA GLY A 358 -4.22 33.06 11.93
C GLY A 358 -3.61 34.43 12.18
N ASP A 359 -4.46 35.45 12.32
CA ASP A 359 -4.03 36.82 12.57
C ASP A 359 -3.45 37.00 13.98
N THR A 360 -3.88 36.18 14.95
CA THR A 360 -3.41 36.22 16.35
C THR A 360 -2.77 34.91 16.83
N PRO A 361 -1.79 34.96 17.76
CA PRO A 361 -1.19 33.75 18.35
C PRO A 361 -2.21 32.83 19.04
N SER A 362 -3.23 33.40 19.68
CA SER A 362 -4.31 32.66 20.36
C SER A 362 -5.19 31.88 19.38
N GLU A 363 -5.49 32.44 18.20
CA GLU A 363 -6.26 31.73 17.17
C GLU A 363 -5.45 30.59 16.57
N ARG A 364 -4.15 30.79 16.34
CA ARG A 364 -3.27 29.72 15.86
C ARG A 364 -3.19 28.57 16.84
N LEU A 365 -3.09 28.84 18.15
CA LEU A 365 -3.07 27.79 19.16
C LEU A 365 -4.38 26.97 19.15
N ARG A 366 -5.54 27.64 19.14
CA ARG A 366 -6.85 26.96 19.05
C ARG A 366 -6.97 26.11 17.79
N GLN A 367 -6.54 26.62 16.64
CA GLN A 367 -6.55 25.86 15.38
C GLN A 367 -5.66 24.62 15.44
N ARG A 368 -4.51 24.70 16.12
CA ARG A 368 -3.59 23.57 16.33
C ARG A 368 -4.21 22.53 17.26
N GLU A 369 -4.83 22.96 18.36
CA GLU A 369 -5.56 22.09 19.29
C GLU A 369 -6.71 21.38 18.60
N ASP A 370 -7.54 22.11 17.85
CA ASP A 370 -8.66 21.56 17.09
C ASP A 370 -8.19 20.54 16.05
N LEU A 371 -7.10 20.83 15.33
CA LEU A 371 -6.51 19.89 14.38
C LEU A 371 -5.98 18.64 15.09
N CYS A 372 -5.25 18.80 16.20
CA CYS A 372 -4.70 17.70 16.98
C CYS A 372 -5.81 16.77 17.50
N ASN A 373 -6.88 17.34 18.06
CA ASN A 373 -8.03 16.59 18.55
C ASN A 373 -8.76 15.85 17.43
N ARG A 374 -8.99 16.51 16.28
CA ARG A 374 -9.61 15.86 15.10
C ARG A 374 -8.78 14.70 14.56
N VAL A 375 -7.46 14.89 14.44
CA VAL A 375 -6.54 13.85 13.98
C VAL A 375 -6.45 12.70 14.99
N THR A 376 -6.39 12.99 16.28
CA THR A 376 -6.36 11.94 17.30
C THR A 376 -7.67 11.14 17.30
N TYR A 377 -8.80 11.83 17.17
CA TYR A 377 -10.11 11.19 17.04
C TYR A 377 -10.17 10.28 15.82
N ALA A 378 -9.83 10.78 14.63
CA ALA A 378 -9.96 9.98 13.43
C ALA A 378 -8.90 8.86 13.36
N ALA A 379 -7.70 9.06 13.92
CA ALA A 379 -6.69 8.00 14.05
C ALA A 379 -7.18 6.85 14.95
N THR A 380 -7.82 7.17 16.08
CA THR A 380 -8.46 6.15 16.91
C THR A 380 -9.72 5.57 16.29
N ASP A 381 -10.41 6.30 15.40
CA ASP A 381 -11.63 5.83 14.74
C ASP A 381 -11.32 4.80 13.69
N LEU A 382 -10.25 5.00 12.93
CA LEU A 382 -9.74 4.01 11.99
C LEU A 382 -9.40 2.66 12.68
N VAL A 383 -9.09 2.71 13.98
CA VAL A 383 -8.63 1.58 14.77
C VAL A 383 -9.76 0.97 15.61
N GLN A 384 -10.75 1.75 16.04
CA GLN A 384 -11.82 1.30 16.92
C GLN A 384 -13.21 1.30 16.26
N GLY A 385 -13.30 1.86 15.06
CA GLY A 385 -14.54 2.32 14.44
C GLY A 385 -15.43 1.22 13.89
N ALA A 386 -16.69 1.32 14.30
CA ALA A 386 -17.87 0.64 13.76
C ALA A 386 -18.46 1.35 12.51
N SER A 387 -17.79 2.36 11.97
CA SER A 387 -18.24 3.19 10.84
C SER A 387 -17.79 2.55 9.52
N GLY A 388 -18.78 2.03 8.79
CA GLY A 388 -18.63 1.21 7.60
C GLY A 388 -17.85 1.84 6.44
N LEU A 389 -17.01 0.97 5.87
CA LEU A 389 -16.42 0.89 4.51
C LEU A 389 -15.03 0.25 4.62
N PHE A 390 -14.29 0.58 5.69
CA PHE A 390 -12.90 0.19 5.90
C PHE A 390 -12.70 -0.34 7.32
N LYS A 391 -13.22 -1.53 7.62
CA LYS A 391 -12.93 -2.23 8.89
C LYS A 391 -11.45 -2.62 8.89
N HIS A 392 -10.56 -1.74 9.34
CA HIS A 392 -9.12 -2.01 9.31
C HIS A 392 -8.66 -3.00 10.39
N THR A 393 -9.49 -3.30 11.39
CA THR A 393 -9.12 -4.19 12.49
C THR A 393 -9.57 -5.63 12.27
N PHE A 394 -8.59 -6.49 11.97
CA PHE A 394 -8.75 -7.94 11.90
C PHE A 394 -8.46 -8.64 13.24
N VAL A 395 -8.23 -7.87 14.31
CA VAL A 395 -7.67 -8.36 15.57
C VAL A 395 -8.71 -8.63 16.66
N HIS A 396 -9.90 -8.07 16.55
CA HIS A 396 -10.97 -8.18 17.57
C HIS A 396 -12.09 -9.15 17.20
N GLU A 397 -12.28 -9.42 15.92
CA GLU A 397 -13.28 -10.35 15.41
C GLU A 397 -12.56 -11.58 14.85
N PRO A 398 -13.18 -12.77 14.88
CA PRO A 398 -12.71 -13.88 14.06
C PRO A 398 -12.59 -13.41 12.61
N VAL A 399 -11.42 -13.58 12.00
CA VAL A 399 -11.14 -13.20 10.62
C VAL A 399 -10.89 -14.46 9.80
N LEU A 400 -11.46 -14.54 8.61
CA LEU A 400 -11.17 -15.63 7.69
C LEU A 400 -9.68 -15.58 7.32
N VAL A 401 -8.98 -16.72 7.30
CA VAL A 401 -7.56 -16.75 6.94
C VAL A 401 -7.34 -16.20 5.53
N ALA A 402 -8.30 -16.44 4.61
CA ALA A 402 -8.30 -15.84 3.27
C ALA A 402 -8.38 -14.30 3.27
N ASP A 403 -8.99 -13.68 4.29
CA ASP A 403 -9.09 -12.23 4.44
C ASP A 403 -7.93 -11.65 5.26
N LEU A 404 -7.27 -12.47 6.08
CA LEU A 404 -6.13 -12.07 6.91
C LEU A 404 -4.84 -11.87 6.11
N TRP A 405 -4.50 -12.82 5.23
CA TRP A 405 -3.24 -12.77 4.48
C TRP A 405 -3.06 -11.49 3.63
N PRO A 406 -4.07 -10.96 2.91
CA PRO A 406 -3.89 -9.76 2.11
C PRO A 406 -3.76 -8.51 2.99
N ARG A 407 -4.35 -8.50 4.19
CA ARG A 407 -4.18 -7.42 5.18
C ARG A 407 -2.77 -7.43 5.78
N LEU A 408 -2.22 -8.60 6.09
CA LEU A 408 -0.83 -8.74 6.53
C LEU A 408 0.15 -8.32 5.41
N ARG A 409 -0.10 -8.72 4.16
CA ARG A 409 0.64 -8.26 2.99
C ARG A 409 0.62 -6.73 2.90
N TRP A 410 -0.54 -6.11 3.04
CA TRP A 410 -0.66 -4.65 3.01
C TRP A 410 0.16 -3.98 4.10
N HIS A 411 0.07 -4.44 5.35
CA HIS A 411 0.86 -3.86 6.43
C HIS A 411 2.37 -3.99 6.21
N LEU A 412 2.83 -5.10 5.63
CA LEU A 412 4.23 -5.24 5.22
C LEU A 412 4.59 -4.19 4.17
N ALA A 413 3.82 -4.06 3.10
CA ALA A 413 4.04 -3.04 2.05
C ALA A 413 3.93 -1.59 2.58
N GLN A 414 3.09 -1.37 3.59
CA GLN A 414 2.91 -0.06 4.22
C GLN A 414 4.19 0.42 4.93
N SER A 415 5.01 -0.51 5.43
CA SER A 415 6.17 -0.19 6.27
C SER A 415 7.16 0.74 5.57
N SER A 416 7.54 0.45 4.33
CA SER A 416 8.36 1.33 3.50
C SER A 416 8.12 1.08 2.01
N GLU A 417 8.37 2.11 1.18
CA GLU A 417 8.35 1.99 -0.27
C GLU A 417 9.28 0.87 -0.74
N ARG A 418 10.44 0.76 -0.11
CA ARG A 418 11.45 -0.27 -0.36
C ARG A 418 10.87 -1.68 -0.22
N VAL A 419 10.15 -1.94 0.87
CA VAL A 419 9.51 -3.25 1.12
C VAL A 419 8.44 -3.52 0.06
N MET A 420 7.61 -2.52 -0.27
CA MET A 420 6.62 -2.65 -1.34
C MET A 420 7.26 -2.97 -2.70
N GLN A 421 8.33 -2.25 -3.08
CA GLN A 421 9.07 -2.49 -4.33
C GLN A 421 9.64 -3.91 -4.39
N LEU A 422 10.26 -4.41 -3.31
CA LEU A 422 10.75 -5.79 -3.27
C LEU A 422 9.62 -6.80 -3.37
N MET A 423 8.46 -6.55 -2.76
CA MET A 423 7.30 -7.44 -2.89
C MET A 423 6.76 -7.46 -4.33
N GLY A 424 6.83 -6.32 -5.04
CA GLY A 424 6.48 -6.20 -6.46
C GLY A 424 7.55 -6.75 -7.42
N GLY A 425 8.79 -6.92 -6.94
CA GLY A 425 9.93 -7.36 -7.72
C GLY A 425 10.74 -6.18 -8.25
N VAL A 426 12.04 -6.15 -7.95
CA VAL A 426 12.98 -5.14 -8.47
C VAL A 426 13.96 -5.76 -9.44
N SER A 427 14.32 -5.05 -10.51
CA SER A 427 15.35 -5.50 -11.43
C SER A 427 16.71 -5.50 -10.72
N ALA A 428 17.37 -6.65 -10.69
CA ALA A 428 18.63 -6.82 -9.98
C ALA A 428 19.55 -7.82 -10.67
N GLN A 429 20.84 -7.72 -10.34
CA GLN A 429 21.81 -8.78 -10.56
C GLN A 429 22.15 -9.41 -9.21
N VAL A 430 22.19 -10.73 -9.15
CA VAL A 430 22.54 -11.47 -7.95
C VAL A 430 23.75 -12.34 -8.22
N LEU A 431 24.72 -12.33 -7.31
CA LEU A 431 25.91 -13.19 -7.33
C LEU A 431 25.83 -14.16 -6.14
N PRO A 432 25.26 -15.36 -6.33
CA PRO A 432 25.35 -16.40 -5.32
C PRO A 432 26.81 -16.85 -5.15
N PRO A 433 27.22 -17.27 -3.95
CA PRO A 433 28.58 -17.76 -3.69
C PRO A 433 28.93 -18.94 -4.61
N GLY A 434 30.07 -18.82 -5.30
CA GLY A 434 30.57 -19.84 -6.23
C GLY A 434 29.89 -19.87 -7.60
N LEU A 435 28.93 -18.98 -7.87
CA LEU A 435 28.27 -18.84 -9.17
C LEU A 435 28.65 -17.52 -9.86
N SER A 436 28.20 -17.32 -11.10
CA SER A 436 28.29 -16.06 -11.81
C SER A 436 27.11 -15.14 -11.49
N TRP A 437 27.22 -13.86 -11.84
CA TRP A 437 26.09 -12.92 -11.81
C TRP A 437 24.91 -13.46 -12.61
N GLN A 438 23.72 -13.37 -12.02
CA GLN A 438 22.45 -13.75 -12.60
C GLN A 438 21.55 -12.51 -12.64
N GLN A 439 21.06 -12.15 -13.81
CA GLN A 439 20.12 -11.04 -13.97
C GLN A 439 18.69 -11.56 -13.83
N GLY A 440 17.85 -10.79 -13.15
CA GLY A 440 16.44 -11.12 -13.00
C GLY A 440 15.68 -10.13 -12.13
N SER A 441 14.47 -10.51 -11.73
CA SER A 441 13.67 -9.76 -10.77
C SER A 441 13.84 -10.36 -9.38
N LEU A 442 14.34 -9.57 -8.45
CA LEU A 442 14.48 -9.92 -7.04
C LEU A 442 13.18 -9.63 -6.31
N TYR A 443 12.64 -10.64 -5.62
CA TYR A 443 11.41 -10.55 -4.85
C TYR A 443 11.67 -10.79 -3.36
N LEU A 444 11.07 -9.96 -2.50
CA LEU A 444 10.79 -10.29 -1.11
C LEU A 444 9.51 -11.12 -1.08
N ARG A 445 9.60 -12.37 -0.61
CA ARG A 445 8.47 -13.28 -0.43
C ARG A 445 8.08 -13.37 1.03
N PRO A 446 7.04 -12.65 1.45
CA PRO A 446 6.51 -12.79 2.80
C PRO A 446 5.69 -14.07 2.95
N LEU A 447 5.90 -14.77 4.05
CA LEU A 447 5.31 -16.05 4.40
C LEU A 447 4.60 -15.94 5.73
N MET A 448 3.34 -16.36 5.78
CA MET A 448 2.60 -16.55 7.02
C MET A 448 2.60 -18.02 7.38
N GLN A 449 3.14 -18.36 8.54
CA GLN A 449 3.13 -19.70 9.10
C GLN A 449 2.08 -19.79 10.20
N LEU A 450 1.15 -20.73 10.05
CA LEU A 450 0.16 -21.07 11.07
C LEU A 450 0.56 -22.42 11.67
N THR A 451 0.79 -22.49 12.97
CA THR A 451 1.20 -23.73 13.64
C THR A 451 0.26 -24.06 14.79
N THR A 452 -0.27 -25.29 14.79
CA THR A 452 -1.05 -25.88 15.88
C THR A 452 -0.28 -27.07 16.47
N SER A 453 -0.82 -27.73 17.50
CA SER A 453 -0.23 -28.97 18.02
C SER A 453 -0.16 -30.11 17.00
N ASN A 454 -1.00 -30.05 15.97
CA ASN A 454 -1.22 -31.17 15.05
C ASN A 454 -0.67 -30.91 13.64
N ARG A 455 -0.60 -29.65 13.22
CA ARG A 455 -0.27 -29.29 11.83
C ARG A 455 0.34 -27.90 11.74
N SER A 456 1.15 -27.70 10.71
CA SER A 456 1.66 -26.40 10.30
C SER A 456 1.29 -26.13 8.84
N TRP A 457 0.98 -24.89 8.51
CA TRP A 457 0.67 -24.40 7.18
C TRP A 457 1.54 -23.20 6.86
N ILE A 458 1.96 -23.08 5.60
CA ILE A 458 2.72 -21.94 5.09
C ILE A 458 1.87 -21.29 4.00
N VAL A 459 1.55 -20.00 4.14
CA VAL A 459 0.83 -19.20 3.15
C VAL A 459 1.79 -18.17 2.57
N ASP A 460 1.97 -18.18 1.25
CA ASP A 460 2.66 -17.12 0.51
C ASP A 460 1.77 -15.88 0.48
N LEU A 461 2.15 -14.84 1.24
CA LEU A 461 1.39 -13.58 1.32
C LEU A 461 1.45 -12.79 0.00
N GLY A 462 2.41 -13.06 -0.88
CA GLY A 462 2.48 -12.43 -2.20
C GLY A 462 1.46 -13.00 -3.19
N ARG A 463 1.04 -14.25 -3.01
CA ARG A 463 0.17 -14.97 -3.96
C ARG A 463 -1.13 -15.49 -3.36
N GLY A 464 -1.30 -15.41 -2.04
CA GLY A 464 -2.43 -16.01 -1.34
C GLY A 464 -2.48 -17.54 -1.45
N ARG A 465 -1.34 -18.19 -1.71
CA ARG A 465 -1.27 -19.64 -1.97
C ARG A 465 -0.69 -20.38 -0.77
N LEU A 466 -1.28 -21.54 -0.47
CA LEU A 466 -0.66 -22.49 0.45
C LEU A 466 0.56 -23.13 -0.21
N LEU A 467 1.64 -23.20 0.54
CA LEU A 467 2.88 -23.83 0.11
C LEU A 467 3.07 -25.16 0.87
N PRO A 468 3.46 -26.24 0.18
CA PRO A 468 3.79 -27.50 0.86
C PRO A 468 5.10 -27.40 1.65
N THR A 469 6.02 -26.53 1.22
CA THR A 469 7.33 -26.29 1.83
C THR A 469 7.76 -24.83 1.63
N THR A 470 8.68 -24.35 2.47
CA THR A 470 9.30 -23.03 2.31
C THR A 470 9.96 -22.90 0.92
N PRO A 471 9.79 -21.76 0.21
CA PRO A 471 10.48 -21.52 -1.05
C PRO A 471 12.00 -21.61 -0.91
N GLN A 472 12.67 -21.94 -2.02
CA GLN A 472 14.14 -21.90 -2.06
C GLN A 472 14.61 -20.44 -2.03
N ALA A 473 15.09 -20.01 -0.86
CA ALA A 473 15.66 -18.70 -0.65
C ALA A 473 17.05 -18.55 -1.29
N LEU A 474 17.40 -17.33 -1.68
CA LEU A 474 18.78 -16.97 -1.96
C LEU A 474 19.63 -17.10 -0.68
N PRO A 475 20.90 -17.53 -0.78
CA PRO A 475 21.78 -17.62 0.38
C PRO A 475 22.09 -16.22 0.92
N ALA A 476 22.30 -16.12 2.23
CA ALA A 476 22.46 -14.84 2.94
C ALA A 476 23.65 -14.02 2.42
N GLU A 477 24.71 -14.70 1.99
CA GLU A 477 25.95 -14.13 1.44
C GLU A 477 25.87 -13.78 -0.06
N ALA A 478 24.75 -14.06 -0.75
CA ALA A 478 24.60 -13.64 -2.14
C ALA A 478 24.65 -12.11 -2.22
N ALA A 479 25.52 -11.57 -3.08
CA ALA A 479 25.56 -10.14 -3.35
C ALA A 479 24.45 -9.77 -4.33
N VAL A 480 23.83 -8.62 -4.12
CA VAL A 480 22.70 -8.09 -4.87
C VAL A 480 23.05 -6.67 -5.31
N ASP A 481 22.92 -6.43 -6.60
CA ASP A 481 23.06 -5.11 -7.22
C ASP A 481 21.72 -4.75 -7.88
N VAL A 482 20.99 -3.80 -7.28
CA VAL A 482 19.68 -3.36 -7.78
C VAL A 482 19.92 -2.24 -8.79
N ALA A 483 19.37 -2.38 -10.00
CA ALA A 483 19.70 -1.50 -11.12
C ALA A 483 19.26 -0.03 -10.92
N ASP A 484 18.32 0.23 -10.02
CA ASP A 484 17.70 1.53 -9.80
C ASP A 484 18.16 2.19 -8.48
N ASP A 485 18.47 3.48 -8.53
CA ASP A 485 18.62 4.36 -7.34
C ASP A 485 17.24 4.44 -6.65
N PRO A 486 17.07 4.16 -5.34
CA PRO A 486 17.90 4.66 -4.22
C PRO A 486 18.62 3.59 -3.39
N TRP A 487 18.80 2.37 -3.90
CA TRP A 487 19.28 1.23 -3.11
C TRP A 487 20.74 1.35 -2.64
N GLY A 488 21.53 2.22 -3.27
CA GLY A 488 22.90 2.51 -2.89
C GLY A 488 23.89 1.45 -3.40
N PRO A 489 25.00 1.18 -2.69
CA PRO A 489 25.99 0.20 -3.11
C PRO A 489 25.42 -1.23 -3.08
N PRO A 490 26.06 -2.21 -3.76
CA PRO A 490 25.65 -3.60 -3.69
C PRO A 490 25.53 -4.10 -2.24
N LEU A 491 24.43 -4.79 -1.95
CA LEU A 491 24.07 -5.31 -0.64
C LEU A 491 24.12 -6.84 -0.64
N THR A 492 24.31 -7.47 0.50
CA THR A 492 24.05 -8.91 0.62
C THR A 492 22.57 -9.19 0.89
N VAL A 493 22.10 -10.42 0.68
CA VAL A 493 20.76 -10.84 1.10
C VAL A 493 20.58 -10.69 2.62
N ALA A 494 21.63 -10.87 3.41
CA ALA A 494 21.62 -10.59 4.85
C ALA A 494 21.42 -9.09 5.17
N ASP A 495 22.08 -8.20 4.42
CA ASP A 495 21.90 -6.76 4.56
C ASP A 495 20.48 -6.35 4.18
N LEU A 496 19.95 -6.89 3.08
CA LEU A 496 18.55 -6.67 2.67
C LEU A 496 17.56 -7.15 3.73
N THR A 497 17.81 -8.31 4.34
CA THR A 497 16.98 -8.82 5.44
C THR A 497 17.00 -7.86 6.63
N THR A 498 18.19 -7.39 7.01
CA THR A 498 18.37 -6.43 8.11
C THR A 498 17.68 -5.09 7.81
N LEU A 499 17.71 -4.63 6.55
CA LEU A 499 17.01 -3.43 6.12
C LEU A 499 15.50 -3.58 6.22
N VAL A 500 14.94 -4.70 5.73
CA VAL A 500 13.50 -5.00 5.86
C VAL A 500 13.09 -5.10 7.33
N ASP A 501 13.88 -5.78 8.16
CA ASP A 501 13.66 -5.87 9.61
C ASP A 501 13.68 -4.49 10.28
N GLY A 502 14.63 -3.64 9.89
CA GLY A 502 14.74 -2.27 10.37
C GLY A 502 13.52 -1.44 10.00
N ASP A 503 13.11 -1.48 8.72
CA ASP A 503 11.93 -0.77 8.23
C ASP A 503 10.67 -1.24 8.98
N LEU A 504 10.45 -2.55 9.11
CA LEU A 504 9.29 -3.10 9.83
C LEU A 504 9.30 -2.75 11.32
N SER A 505 10.44 -2.88 11.99
CA SER A 505 10.57 -2.55 13.42
C SER A 505 10.32 -1.07 13.69
N LEU A 506 10.72 -0.21 12.74
CA LEU A 506 10.57 1.23 12.85
C LEU A 506 9.16 1.71 12.50
N HIS A 507 8.52 1.08 11.52
CA HIS A 507 7.30 1.60 10.88
C HIS A 507 6.04 0.81 11.21
N THR A 508 6.18 -0.48 11.51
CA THR A 508 5.06 -1.39 11.82
C THR A 508 5.49 -2.39 12.90
N PRO A 509 5.87 -1.93 14.12
CA PRO A 509 6.52 -2.76 15.13
C PRO A 509 5.69 -3.97 15.57
N ALA A 510 4.35 -3.86 15.56
CA ALA A 510 3.48 -4.98 15.86
C ALA A 510 3.52 -6.08 14.78
N ILE A 511 3.71 -5.71 13.51
CA ILE A 511 3.89 -6.66 12.42
C ILE A 511 5.27 -7.32 12.54
N ALA A 512 6.31 -6.56 12.88
CA ALA A 512 7.64 -7.11 13.17
C ALA A 512 7.59 -8.13 14.33
N ALA A 513 6.76 -7.87 15.37
CA ALA A 513 6.58 -8.79 16.48
C ALA A 513 5.97 -10.15 16.07
N LEU A 514 5.26 -10.22 14.93
CA LEU A 514 4.77 -11.51 14.41
C LEU A 514 5.90 -12.46 14.02
N ARG A 515 7.14 -11.98 13.80
CA ARG A 515 8.31 -12.87 13.59
C ARG A 515 8.62 -13.76 14.79
N GLN A 516 8.26 -13.30 16.00
CA GLN A 516 8.47 -14.07 17.24
C GLN A 516 7.33 -15.06 17.48
N GLY A 517 6.30 -15.01 16.63
CA GLY A 517 5.09 -15.79 16.70
C GLY A 517 4.10 -15.27 17.74
N THR A 518 2.83 -15.14 17.36
CA THR A 518 1.75 -14.63 18.19
C THR A 518 0.68 -15.68 18.39
N SER A 519 0.22 -15.83 19.64
CA SER A 519 -0.83 -16.79 19.99
C SER A 519 -2.15 -16.46 19.28
N ILE A 520 -2.76 -17.49 18.71
CA ILE A 520 -4.02 -17.44 17.99
C ILE A 520 -4.92 -18.61 18.41
N HIS A 521 -6.20 -18.45 18.12
CA HIS A 521 -7.18 -19.54 18.08
C HIS A 521 -7.62 -19.73 16.63
N LEU A 522 -7.53 -20.96 16.13
CA LEU A 522 -8.00 -21.35 14.81
C LEU A 522 -9.33 -22.10 14.94
N HIS A 523 -10.37 -21.59 14.30
CA HIS A 523 -11.72 -22.14 14.30
C HIS A 523 -11.99 -22.78 12.94
N ARG A 524 -12.06 -24.11 12.94
CA ARG A 524 -12.28 -24.90 11.75
C ARG A 524 -13.75 -24.97 11.37
N LEU A 525 -14.07 -24.84 10.09
CA LEU A 525 -15.44 -24.96 9.56
C LEU A 525 -15.95 -26.40 9.60
N ASP A 526 -15.07 -27.38 9.47
CA ASP A 526 -15.35 -28.82 9.49
C ASP A 526 -15.44 -29.36 10.93
N ALA A 527 -16.39 -28.79 11.68
CA ALA A 527 -17.25 -29.26 12.77
C ALA A 527 -16.84 -30.36 13.79
N GLU A 528 -15.68 -31.04 13.75
CA GLU A 528 -15.35 -32.09 14.74
C GLU A 528 -14.29 -31.67 15.78
N VAL A 529 -13.40 -30.72 15.48
CA VAL A 529 -12.23 -30.45 16.34
C VAL A 529 -12.30 -29.13 17.12
N GLY A 530 -13.36 -28.33 16.95
CA GLY A 530 -13.53 -27.09 17.70
C GLY A 530 -12.38 -26.08 17.54
N CYS A 531 -12.38 -25.06 18.39
CA CYS A 531 -11.35 -24.02 18.45
C CYS A 531 -10.00 -24.61 18.91
N GLN A 532 -8.96 -24.50 18.08
CA GLN A 532 -7.61 -24.99 18.38
C GLN A 532 -6.67 -23.84 18.73
N ALA A 533 -5.86 -24.00 19.79
CA ALA A 533 -4.78 -23.08 20.07
C ALA A 533 -3.64 -23.25 19.04
N GLY A 534 -3.07 -22.14 18.60
CA GLY A 534 -1.95 -22.12 17.67
C GLY A 534 -1.11 -20.87 17.79
N GLN A 535 -0.17 -20.73 16.86
CA GLN A 535 0.74 -19.61 16.72
C GLN A 535 0.78 -19.16 15.27
N LEU A 536 0.66 -17.85 15.04
CA LEU A 536 0.91 -17.21 13.76
C LEU A 536 2.30 -16.58 13.77
N THR A 537 3.14 -16.97 12.83
CA THR A 537 4.48 -16.40 12.63
C THR A 537 4.59 -15.78 11.23
N LEU A 538 5.18 -14.60 11.13
CA LEU A 538 5.58 -14.03 9.84
C LEU A 538 7.07 -14.27 9.60
N ASP A 539 7.40 -14.73 8.40
CA ASP A 539 8.77 -14.85 7.92
C ASP A 539 8.87 -14.33 6.49
N TRP A 540 10.09 -14.18 5.97
CA TRP A 540 10.28 -13.79 4.58
C TRP A 540 11.62 -14.25 4.05
N CYS A 541 11.66 -14.43 2.74
CA CYS A 541 12.87 -14.80 2.03
C CYS A 541 13.00 -14.03 0.72
N PHE A 542 14.23 -13.96 0.20
CA PHE A 542 14.48 -13.37 -1.11
C PHE A 542 14.57 -14.46 -2.17
N THR A 543 13.92 -14.24 -3.30
CA THR A 543 13.96 -15.13 -4.47
C THR A 543 14.29 -14.35 -5.73
N LEU A 544 15.01 -14.98 -6.66
CA LEU A 544 15.32 -14.40 -7.97
C LEU A 544 14.51 -15.11 -9.05
N GLN A 545 13.80 -14.34 -9.88
CA GLN A 545 13.21 -14.84 -11.12
C GLN A 545 14.08 -14.40 -12.29
N THR A 546 14.85 -15.32 -12.86
CA THR A 546 15.75 -15.01 -13.98
C THR A 546 14.97 -14.73 -15.26
N THR A 547 15.34 -13.69 -15.99
CA THR A 547 14.88 -13.46 -17.36
C THR A 547 15.63 -14.42 -18.27
N LEU A 548 14.97 -15.47 -18.74
CA LEU A 548 15.52 -16.44 -19.69
C LEU A 548 15.64 -15.85 -21.10
#